data_AF-A0A8S1WA00-F1
#
_entry.id   AF-A0A8S1WA00-F1
#
_cell.length_a   1.000
_cell.length_b   1.000
_cell.length_c   1.000
_cell.angle_alpha   90.00
_cell.angle_beta   90.00
_cell.angle_gamma   90.00
#
_symmetry.space_group_name_H-M   'P 1'
#
loop_
_entity.id
_entity.type
_entity.pdbx_description
1 polymer ?
#
loop_
_entity_poly.entity_id
_entity_poly.type
_entity_poly.pdbx_seq_one_letter_code
_entity_poly.pdbx_strand_id
1 'polypeptide(L)'
;MKLNLFLVVMIQKQNNNFIWKGWGNFGVNQENQGQIWKVFQIIKEEWGRRISFIGQTRFTFQPYCKDSMCIFDLNQETGEFIKIKEIYVAGGKQCSQFCNQQYVKSKSLLLNKNCMQLNIMIIKEQGDCHQVQTLSFITHFVYGSISNDGEYLITWDQGLCKITIWKLDYLD
;
A
#
# COMPACT_ATOMS: atom_id res chain seq x y z
N MET A 1 -16.12 10.02 18.87
CA MET A 1 -15.97 8.55 18.97
C MET A 1 -14.74 8.15 18.16
N LYS A 2 -13.62 7.80 18.80
CA LYS A 2 -12.42 7.29 18.10
C LYS A 2 -12.64 5.81 17.80
N LEU A 3 -12.87 5.48 16.52
CA LEU A 3 -12.86 4.10 16.05
C LEU A 3 -11.40 3.63 16.03
N ASN A 4 -11.03 2.75 16.95
CA ASN A 4 -9.78 2.02 16.87
C ASN A 4 -9.96 0.89 15.84
N LEU A 5 -9.25 0.94 14.72
CA LEU A 5 -9.25 -0.11 13.72
C LEU A 5 -7.94 -0.91 13.79
N PHE A 6 -8.06 -2.20 13.53
CA PHE A 6 -6.96 -3.16 13.59
C PHE A 6 -6.51 -3.49 12.17
N LEU A 7 -5.22 -3.35 11.90
CA LEU A 7 -4.61 -3.92 10.70
C LEU A 7 -4.22 -5.36 11.00
N VAL A 8 -4.88 -6.31 10.33
CA VAL A 8 -4.48 -7.72 10.38
C VAL A 8 -3.54 -7.98 9.21
N VAL A 9 -2.28 -8.28 9.55
CA VAL A 9 -1.27 -8.75 8.59
C VAL A 9 -1.35 -10.28 8.57
N MET A 10 -1.90 -10.83 7.49
CA MET A 10 -1.96 -12.27 7.25
C MET A 10 -0.78 -12.66 6.36
N ILE A 11 0.07 -13.59 6.80
CA ILE A 11 1.25 -14.06 6.07
C ILE A 11 1.14 -15.58 5.88
N GLN A 12 1.33 -16.04 4.65
CA GLN A 12 1.57 -17.45 4.31
C GLN A 12 2.85 -17.50 3.50
N LYS A 13 3.68 -18.50 3.79
CA LYS A 13 4.76 -18.91 2.91
C LYS A 13 4.37 -20.22 2.24
N GLN A 14 3.75 -20.16 1.06
CA GLN A 14 3.74 -21.25 0.08
C GLN A 14 3.62 -20.66 -1.33
N ASN A 15 4.53 -21.06 -2.23
CA ASN A 15 4.52 -20.73 -3.66
C ASN A 15 4.48 -19.23 -4.03
N ASN A 16 5.31 -18.42 -3.35
CA ASN A 16 5.76 -17.08 -3.77
C ASN A 16 4.71 -15.98 -4.01
N ASN A 17 3.44 -16.14 -3.61
CA ASN A 17 2.40 -15.13 -3.82
C ASN A 17 1.69 -14.75 -2.51
N PHE A 18 1.52 -13.43 -2.30
CA PHE A 18 0.83 -12.84 -1.15
C PHE A 18 -0.55 -12.33 -1.59
N ILE A 19 -1.62 -12.69 -0.87
CA ILE A 19 -2.99 -12.21 -1.13
C ILE A 19 -3.58 -11.67 0.17
N TRP A 20 -4.15 -10.46 0.14
CA TRP A 20 -4.81 -9.84 1.29
C TRP A 20 -6.28 -9.51 1.01
N LYS A 21 -7.15 -9.74 2.00
CA LYS A 21 -8.53 -9.23 2.07
C LYS A 21 -8.76 -8.71 3.49
N GLY A 22 -9.30 -7.50 3.64
CA GLY A 22 -9.67 -6.97 4.95
C GLY A 22 -11.05 -6.32 4.96
N TRP A 23 -11.95 -6.84 5.80
CA TRP A 23 -13.14 -6.16 6.34
C TRP A 23 -13.50 -6.79 7.71
N GLY A 24 -13.82 -5.96 8.72
CA GLY A 24 -14.71 -6.30 9.84
C GLY A 24 -14.08 -6.75 11.18
N ASN A 25 -14.70 -6.31 12.28
CA ASN A 25 -14.41 -6.68 13.67
C ASN A 25 -14.49 -8.19 13.88
N PHE A 26 -13.40 -8.80 14.36
CA PHE A 26 -13.45 -10.15 14.92
C PHE A 26 -12.70 -10.18 16.25
N GLY A 27 -13.45 -10.45 17.32
CA GLY A 27 -12.86 -11.02 18.53
C GLY A 27 -12.36 -12.41 18.18
N VAL A 28 -11.06 -12.65 18.39
CA VAL A 28 -10.44 -13.93 18.06
C VAL A 28 -10.32 -14.74 19.35
N ASN A 29 -11.16 -15.76 19.48
CA ASN A 29 -10.92 -16.96 20.29
C ASN A 29 -11.74 -18.10 19.69
N GLN A 30 -11.26 -18.67 18.58
CA GLN A 30 -11.61 -20.03 18.16
C GLN A 30 -10.40 -20.67 17.47
N GLU A 31 -9.84 -21.70 18.10
CA GLU A 31 -8.91 -22.62 17.45
C GLU A 31 -9.66 -23.43 16.37
N ASN A 32 -9.71 -22.89 15.16
CA ASN A 32 -10.30 -23.59 14.02
C ASN A 32 -9.25 -24.51 13.39
N GLN A 33 -9.31 -25.81 13.72
CA GLN A 33 -8.55 -26.85 13.03
C GLN A 33 -8.90 -26.82 11.53
N GLY A 34 -7.88 -26.65 10.67
CA GLY A 34 -8.04 -26.61 9.21
C GLY A 34 -7.82 -25.25 8.53
N GLN A 35 -7.53 -24.17 9.26
CA GLN A 35 -7.17 -22.89 8.64
C GLN A 35 -5.72 -22.88 8.13
N ILE A 36 -5.53 -22.54 6.85
CA ILE A 36 -4.21 -22.37 6.20
C ILE A 36 -3.54 -21.05 6.64
N TRP A 37 -4.35 -20.04 6.95
CA TRP A 37 -3.88 -18.72 7.38
C TRP A 37 -4.04 -18.58 8.88
N LYS A 38 -2.99 -18.08 9.55
CA LYS A 38 -3.01 -17.74 10.98
C LYS A 38 -2.74 -16.25 11.13
N VAL A 39 -3.36 -15.63 12.13
CA VAL A 39 -3.03 -14.25 12.50
C VAL A 39 -1.61 -14.26 13.05
N PHE A 40 -0.69 -13.60 12.34
CA PHE A 40 0.70 -13.48 12.77
C PHE A 40 0.87 -12.33 13.76
N GLN A 41 0.29 -11.17 13.45
CA GLN A 41 0.37 -9.97 14.26
C GLN A 41 -0.82 -9.05 13.98
N ILE A 42 -1.21 -8.27 14.99
CA ILE A 42 -2.19 -7.19 14.86
C ILE A 42 -1.52 -5.87 15.20
N ILE A 43 -1.55 -4.92 14.27
CA ILE A 43 -0.97 -3.58 14.45
C ILE A 43 -2.12 -2.57 14.56
N LYS A 44 -2.08 -1.71 15.59
CA LYS A 44 -3.04 -0.62 15.77
C LYS A 44 -2.56 0.60 15.01
N GLU A 45 -3.30 1.00 13.99
CA GLU A 45 -3.00 2.17 13.17
C GLU A 45 -4.27 2.97 12.86
N GLU A 46 -4.05 4.18 12.36
CA GLU A 46 -5.13 4.94 11.75
C GLU A 46 -5.77 4.18 10.58
N TRP A 47 -7.06 4.43 10.35
CA TRP A 47 -7.78 3.74 9.30
C TRP A 47 -7.18 4.03 7.92
N GLY A 48 -7.08 2.99 7.08
CA GLY A 48 -6.55 3.08 5.72
C GLY A 48 -6.90 1.82 4.92
N ARG A 49 -6.66 1.86 3.60
CA ARG A 49 -7.00 0.74 2.69
C ARG A 49 -5.83 0.25 1.84
N ARG A 50 -4.69 0.92 1.93
CA ARG A 50 -3.58 0.74 1.01
C ARG A 50 -2.40 0.19 1.77
N ILE A 51 -2.06 -1.04 1.43
CA ILE A 51 -0.96 -1.78 1.98
C ILE A 51 -0.26 -2.50 0.84
N SER A 52 1.06 -2.59 0.90
CA SER A 52 1.84 -3.32 -0.10
C SER A 52 3.13 -3.82 0.50
N PHE A 53 3.46 -5.10 0.28
CA PHE A 53 4.80 -5.59 0.57
C PHE A 53 5.78 -4.99 -0.43
N ILE A 54 6.87 -4.45 0.09
CA ILE A 54 7.99 -3.94 -0.72
C ILE A 54 9.25 -4.80 -0.57
N GLY A 55 9.10 -5.93 0.11
CA GLY A 55 10.12 -6.94 0.37
C GLY A 55 9.51 -8.11 1.16
N GLN A 56 10.34 -9.06 1.58
CA GLN A 56 9.86 -10.19 2.40
C GLN A 56 9.54 -9.79 3.84
N THR A 57 10.27 -8.79 4.35
CA THR A 57 10.24 -8.35 5.76
C THR A 57 9.83 -6.90 5.90
N ARG A 58 9.31 -6.28 4.83
CA ARG A 58 8.94 -4.86 4.81
C ARG A 58 7.67 -4.62 4.02
N PHE A 59 6.80 -3.79 4.55
CA PHE A 59 5.60 -3.32 3.85
C PHE A 59 5.34 -1.84 4.11
N THR A 60 4.58 -1.23 3.21
CA THR A 60 4.08 0.14 3.34
C THR A 60 2.60 0.13 3.66
N PHE A 61 2.14 1.13 4.40
CA PHE A 61 0.73 1.38 4.66
C PHE A 61 0.42 2.85 4.48
N GLN A 62 -0.61 3.16 3.72
CA GLN A 62 -1.12 4.52 3.54
C GLN A 62 -2.42 4.70 4.35
N PRO A 63 -2.36 5.42 5.49
CA PRO A 63 -3.54 5.85 6.20
C PRO A 63 -4.43 6.73 5.32
N TYR A 64 -5.73 6.73 5.62
CA TYR A 64 -6.72 7.46 4.84
C TYR A 64 -6.52 8.97 4.93
N CYS A 65 -6.31 9.61 3.78
CA CYS A 65 -6.20 11.06 3.64
C CYS A 65 -5.11 11.69 4.54
N LYS A 66 -4.05 10.95 4.86
CA LYS A 66 -2.88 11.50 5.54
C LYS A 66 -1.81 11.87 4.55
N ASP A 67 -1.12 12.96 4.81
CA ASP A 67 0.03 13.41 4.02
C ASP A 67 1.31 12.63 4.39
N SER A 68 1.17 11.52 5.12
CA SER A 68 2.23 10.57 5.40
C SER A 68 1.80 9.14 5.09
N MET A 69 2.78 8.34 4.68
CA MET A 69 2.72 6.89 4.50
C MET A 69 3.69 6.24 5.47
N CYS A 70 3.28 5.14 6.11
CA CYS A 70 4.09 4.41 7.06
C CYS A 70 4.88 3.29 6.38
N ILE A 71 6.11 3.05 6.85
CA ILE A 71 6.89 1.85 6.56
C ILE A 71 6.98 0.99 7.82
N PHE A 72 6.77 -0.31 7.64
CA PHE A 72 6.90 -1.31 8.68
C PHE A 72 7.92 -2.37 8.31
N ASP A 73 8.77 -2.73 9.28
CA ASP A 73 9.80 -3.77 9.15
C ASP A 73 9.64 -4.85 10.20
N LEU A 74 9.91 -6.09 9.82
CA LEU A 74 10.08 -7.20 10.74
C LEU A 74 11.34 -6.99 11.59
N ASN A 75 11.14 -6.63 12.85
CA ASN A 75 12.19 -6.62 13.85
C ASN A 75 12.70 -8.07 14.04
N GLN A 76 14.00 -8.28 13.83
CA GLN A 76 14.61 -9.62 13.89
C GLN A 76 14.73 -10.16 15.32
N GLU A 77 14.79 -9.30 16.33
CA GLU A 77 14.90 -9.68 17.73
C GLU A 77 13.54 -10.12 18.30
N THR A 78 12.49 -9.36 17.99
CA THR A 78 11.14 -9.63 18.50
C THR A 78 10.32 -10.53 17.58
N GLY A 79 10.69 -10.63 16.31
CA GLY A 79 9.89 -11.32 15.30
C GLY A 79 8.58 -10.61 14.95
N GLU A 80 8.45 -9.31 15.27
CA GLU A 80 7.25 -8.52 15.02
C GLU A 80 7.52 -7.39 14.02
N PHE A 81 6.54 -7.06 13.18
CA PHE A 81 6.58 -5.86 12.36
C PHE A 81 6.39 -4.61 13.21
N ILE A 82 7.31 -3.66 13.09
CA ILE A 82 7.27 -2.37 13.80
C ILE A 82 7.29 -1.22 12.79
N LYS A 83 6.62 -0.11 13.10
CA LYS A 83 6.71 1.10 12.28
C LYS A 83 8.12 1.67 12.44
N ILE A 84 8.85 1.79 11.33
CA ILE A 84 10.22 2.32 11.35
C ILE A 84 10.33 3.75 10.84
N LYS A 85 9.38 4.18 10.00
CA LYS A 85 9.44 5.49 9.35
C LYS A 85 8.07 5.92 8.85
N GLU A 86 7.88 7.24 8.78
CA GLU A 86 6.83 7.87 7.98
C GLU A 86 7.47 8.70 6.87
N ILE A 87 6.88 8.62 5.68
CA ILE A 87 7.32 9.35 4.50
C ILE A 87 6.20 10.27 4.06
N TYR A 88 6.56 11.51 3.76
CA TYR A 88 5.61 12.47 3.19
C TYR A 88 5.10 11.98 1.83
N VAL A 89 3.79 12.07 1.61
CA VAL A 89 3.15 11.82 0.32
C VAL A 89 2.15 12.92 0.02
N ALA A 90 1.96 13.28 -1.25
CA ALA A 90 0.90 14.21 -1.59
C ALA A 90 -0.47 13.60 -1.26
N GLY A 91 -1.34 14.41 -0.65
CA GLY A 91 -2.63 13.96 -0.14
C GLY A 91 -3.80 14.89 -0.46
N GLY A 92 -4.76 14.95 0.47
CA GLY A 92 -6.03 15.69 0.29
C GLY A 92 -7.09 15.24 1.28
N LYS A 93 -8.36 15.60 1.04
CA LYS A 93 -9.45 15.40 2.00
C LYS A 93 -10.36 14.19 1.73
N GLN A 94 -10.40 13.69 0.49
CA GLN A 94 -11.32 12.62 0.08
C GLN A 94 -10.58 11.59 -0.75
N CYS A 95 -10.81 10.30 -0.46
CA CYS A 95 -10.12 9.22 -1.13
C CYS A 95 -11.07 8.04 -1.40
N SER A 96 -11.05 7.52 -2.63
CA SER A 96 -11.78 6.30 -2.98
C SER A 96 -10.91 5.05 -2.80
N GLN A 97 -11.48 3.86 -2.95
CA GLN A 97 -10.77 2.58 -2.84
C GLN A 97 -10.24 2.01 -4.16
N PHE A 98 -10.35 2.76 -5.25
CA PHE A 98 -10.27 2.21 -6.61
C PHE A 98 -8.85 2.03 -7.18
N CYS A 99 -7.83 2.36 -6.41
CA CYS A 99 -6.43 2.09 -6.77
C CYS A 99 -5.73 1.54 -5.55
N ASN A 100 -5.34 0.27 -5.65
CA ASN A 100 -4.50 -0.40 -4.67
C ASN A 100 -3.08 0.13 -4.74
N GLN A 101 -2.35 -0.03 -3.65
CA GLN A 101 -0.93 0.26 -3.63
C GLN A 101 -0.18 -0.91 -4.30
N GLN A 102 0.72 -0.61 -5.23
CA GLN A 102 1.44 -1.61 -6.03
C GLN A 102 2.93 -1.32 -6.02
N TYR A 103 3.74 -2.34 -5.77
CA TYR A 103 5.20 -2.25 -5.79
C TYR A 103 5.77 -3.12 -6.91
N VAL A 104 6.60 -2.52 -7.76
CA VAL A 104 7.35 -3.18 -8.82
C VAL A 104 8.80 -3.35 -8.37
N LYS A 105 9.12 -4.57 -7.92
CA LYS A 105 10.43 -4.88 -7.31
C LYS A 105 11.61 -4.59 -8.23
N SER A 106 11.51 -4.92 -9.52
CA SER A 106 12.60 -4.75 -10.50
C SER A 106 13.02 -3.29 -10.69
N LYS A 107 12.16 -2.33 -10.37
CA LYS A 107 12.41 -0.89 -10.49
C LYS A 107 12.38 -0.15 -9.15
N SER A 108 12.24 -0.87 -8.03
CA SER A 108 11.99 -0.29 -6.70
C SER A 108 10.87 0.75 -6.70
N LEU A 109 9.85 0.57 -7.55
CA LEU A 109 8.86 1.58 -7.86
C LEU A 109 7.55 1.30 -7.12
N LEU A 110 7.06 2.26 -6.35
CA LEU A 110 5.83 2.18 -5.58
C LEU A 110 4.79 3.15 -6.14
N LEU A 111 3.67 2.62 -6.60
CA LEU A 111 2.47 3.38 -6.93
C LEU A 111 1.56 3.45 -5.70
N ASN A 112 1.36 4.66 -5.17
CA ASN A 112 0.53 4.91 -3.99
C ASN A 112 -0.54 5.97 -4.28
N LYS A 113 -1.81 5.57 -4.29
CA LYS A 113 -2.92 6.52 -4.36
C LYS A 113 -3.17 7.16 -2.99
N ASN A 114 -3.27 8.48 -2.98
CA ASN A 114 -3.77 9.20 -1.81
C ASN A 114 -4.66 10.36 -2.27
N CYS A 115 -5.92 10.30 -1.89
CA CYS A 115 -6.95 11.24 -2.34
C CYS A 115 -7.05 11.36 -3.86
N MET A 116 -6.81 12.56 -4.38
CA MET A 116 -6.81 12.92 -5.80
C MET A 116 -5.41 12.82 -6.41
N GLN A 117 -4.46 12.21 -5.68
CA GLN A 117 -3.06 12.09 -6.08
C GLN A 117 -2.73 10.61 -6.34
N LEU A 118 -1.97 10.36 -7.40
CA LEU A 118 -1.15 9.15 -7.53
C LEU A 118 0.30 9.54 -7.29
N ASN A 119 0.85 9.07 -6.17
CA ASN A 119 2.25 9.26 -5.82
C ASN A 119 3.06 8.10 -6.39
N ILE A 120 4.05 8.43 -7.21
CA ILE A 120 5.00 7.51 -7.82
C ILE A 120 6.32 7.74 -7.09
N MET A 121 6.82 6.71 -6.41
CA MET A 121 7.98 6.82 -5.53
C MET A 121 8.98 5.71 -5.83
N ILE A 122 10.27 6.00 -5.70
CA ILE A 122 11.27 4.96 -5.54
C ILE A 122 11.40 4.66 -4.06
N ILE A 123 11.26 3.39 -3.69
CA ILE A 123 11.48 2.90 -2.34
C ILE A 123 12.42 1.69 -2.39
N LYS A 124 13.64 1.87 -1.89
CA LYS A 124 14.64 0.81 -1.83
C LYS A 124 14.46 -0.01 -0.55
N GLU A 125 14.86 -1.29 -0.59
CA GLU A 125 14.81 -2.19 0.57
C GLU A 125 15.67 -1.67 1.75
N GLN A 126 16.65 -0.78 1.50
CA GLN A 126 17.48 -0.15 2.53
C GLN A 126 16.82 1.06 3.22
N GLY A 127 15.65 1.50 2.76
CA GLY A 127 14.86 2.56 3.41
C GLY A 127 14.98 3.94 2.77
N ASP A 128 15.82 4.07 1.73
CA ASP A 128 15.83 5.23 0.86
C ASP A 128 14.50 5.29 0.12
N CYS A 129 13.79 6.38 0.31
CA CYS A 129 12.56 6.66 -0.39
C CYS A 129 12.55 8.09 -0.86
N HIS A 130 12.20 8.30 -2.11
CA HIS A 130 11.96 9.62 -2.66
C HIS A 130 10.79 9.58 -3.65
N GLN A 131 10.08 10.69 -3.73
CA GLN A 131 8.99 10.87 -4.67
C GLN A 131 9.58 11.20 -6.04
N VAL A 132 9.19 10.44 -7.06
CA VAL A 132 9.58 10.66 -8.45
C VAL A 132 8.61 11.64 -9.11
N GLN A 133 7.31 11.36 -8.94
CA GLN A 133 6.27 12.13 -9.59
C GLN A 133 4.96 12.04 -8.79
N THR A 134 4.17 13.10 -8.88
CA THR A 134 2.78 13.09 -8.44
C THR A 134 1.89 13.43 -9.62
N LEU A 135 0.91 12.58 -9.88
CA LEU A 135 -0.16 12.87 -10.83
C LEU A 135 -1.38 13.35 -10.05
N SER A 136 -1.83 14.56 -10.35
CA SER A 136 -3.03 15.15 -9.77
C SER A 136 -4.24 14.97 -10.69
N PHE A 137 -5.36 14.61 -10.08
CA PHE A 137 -6.63 14.39 -10.78
C PHE A 137 -7.70 15.34 -10.25
N ILE A 138 -8.73 15.58 -11.07
CA ILE A 138 -9.83 16.48 -10.71
C ILE A 138 -10.69 15.89 -9.58
N THR A 139 -10.80 14.56 -9.53
CA THR A 139 -11.63 13.85 -8.56
C THR A 139 -10.84 12.77 -7.85
N HIS A 140 -11.37 12.29 -6.73
CA HIS A 140 -10.79 11.14 -6.03
C HIS A 140 -11.20 9.80 -6.65
N PHE A 141 -12.09 9.78 -7.65
CA PHE A 141 -12.48 8.61 -8.42
C PHE A 141 -11.49 8.37 -9.57
N VAL A 142 -10.35 7.80 -9.19
CA VAL A 142 -9.26 7.47 -10.12
C VAL A 142 -8.88 6.03 -9.86
N TYR A 143 -8.84 5.28 -10.96
CA TYR A 143 -8.42 3.89 -11.01
C TYR A 143 -7.04 3.88 -11.64
N GLY A 144 -6.19 2.97 -11.20
CA GLY A 144 -4.85 2.86 -11.70
C GLY A 144 -4.29 1.47 -11.52
N SER A 145 -3.44 1.06 -12.46
CA SER A 145 -2.57 -0.10 -12.30
C SER A 145 -1.28 0.14 -13.06
N ILE A 146 -0.17 -0.24 -12.44
CA ILE A 146 1.12 -0.31 -13.11
C ILE A 146 1.32 -1.71 -13.71
N SER A 147 2.02 -1.81 -14.84
CA SER A 147 2.44 -3.08 -15.42
C SER A 147 3.42 -3.81 -14.51
N ASN A 148 3.51 -5.13 -14.64
CA ASN A 148 4.36 -5.97 -13.78
C ASN A 148 5.86 -5.62 -13.90
N ASP A 149 6.28 -5.12 -15.06
CA ASP A 149 7.64 -4.63 -15.30
C ASP A 149 7.83 -3.16 -14.90
N GLY A 150 6.75 -2.43 -14.63
CA GLY A 150 6.77 -1.01 -14.28
C GLY A 150 6.99 -0.06 -15.46
N GLU A 151 6.93 -0.53 -16.70
CA GLU A 151 7.12 0.32 -17.90
C GLU A 151 5.89 1.17 -18.24
N TYR A 152 4.70 0.70 -17.87
CA TYR A 152 3.44 1.37 -18.19
C TYR A 152 2.58 1.55 -16.95
N LEU A 153 1.93 2.70 -16.86
CA LEU A 153 0.84 2.96 -15.91
C LEU A 153 -0.43 3.22 -16.71
N ILE A 154 -1.52 2.56 -16.37
CA ILE A 154 -2.84 2.86 -16.95
C ILE A 154 -3.68 3.52 -15.87
N THR A 155 -4.32 4.63 -16.20
CA THR A 155 -5.26 5.32 -15.31
C THR A 155 -6.59 5.54 -15.98
N TRP A 156 -7.69 5.41 -15.25
CA TRP A 156 -8.99 5.96 -15.64
C TRP A 156 -9.36 7.10 -14.70
N ASP A 157 -9.53 8.30 -15.27
CA ASP A 157 -9.94 9.51 -14.56
C ASP A 157 -11.43 9.75 -14.82
N GLN A 158 -12.25 9.62 -13.77
CA GLN A 158 -13.68 9.89 -13.86
C GLN A 158 -13.98 11.36 -14.19
N GLY A 159 -13.17 12.31 -13.70
CA GLY A 159 -13.39 13.74 -13.92
C GLY A 159 -13.24 14.14 -15.39
N LEU A 160 -12.39 13.43 -16.12
CA LEU A 160 -12.15 13.65 -17.55
C LEU A 160 -12.82 12.62 -18.45
N CYS A 161 -13.42 11.56 -17.89
CA CYS A 161 -13.94 10.40 -18.61
C CYS A 161 -12.91 9.79 -19.60
N LYS A 162 -11.64 9.69 -19.19
CA LYS A 162 -10.54 9.23 -20.07
C LYS A 162 -9.72 8.11 -19.45
N ILE A 163 -9.27 7.21 -20.32
CA ILE A 163 -8.17 6.29 -20.02
C ILE A 163 -6.89 6.92 -20.54
N THR A 164 -5.86 6.94 -19.71
CA THR A 164 -4.52 7.41 -20.09
C THR A 164 -3.52 6.28 -19.87
N ILE A 165 -2.65 6.06 -20.84
CA ILE A 165 -1.51 5.14 -20.74
C ILE A 165 -0.26 6.01 -20.65
N TRP A 166 0.44 5.89 -19.54
CA TRP A 166 1.70 6.56 -19.26
C TRP A 166 2.82 5.57 -19.53
N LYS A 167 3.85 6.01 -20.25
CA LYS A 167 5.08 5.24 -20.42
C LYS A 167 6.15 5.84 -19.52
N LEU A 168 6.86 4.98 -18.81
CA LEU A 168 8.01 5.37 -18.03
C LEU A 168 9.22 5.51 -18.97
N ASP A 169 9.69 6.74 -19.17
CA ASP A 169 10.85 6.98 -20.05
C ASP A 169 12.17 6.68 -19.35
N TYR A 170 12.33 7.12 -18.10
CA TYR A 170 13.58 6.97 -17.36
C TYR A 170 13.34 7.02 -15.84
N LEU A 171 14.16 6.27 -15.08
CA LEU A 171 14.26 6.32 -13.62
C LEU A 171 15.73 6.41 -13.25
N ASP A 172 16.08 7.40 -12.43
CA ASP A 172 17.40 7.52 -11.77
C ASP A 172 17.54 6.55 -10.58
#